data_AF-A0A2G9GJY6-F1
#
_entry.id   AF-A0A2G9GJY6-F1
#
_cell.length_a   1.000
_cell.length_b   1.000
_cell.length_c   1.000
_cell.angle_alpha   90.00
_cell.angle_beta   90.00
_cell.angle_gamma   90.00
#
_symmetry.space_group_name_H-M   'P 1'
#
loop_
_entity.id
_entity.type
_entity.pdbx_description
1 polymer ?
#
loop_
_entity_poly.entity_id
_entity_poly.type
_entity_poly.pdbx_seq_one_letter_code
_entity_poly.pdbx_strand_id
1 'polypeptide(L)'
;MNSKSTAVKLKMNLPKLRITSKVCSEADSLTKSDLIICVSAALTESLKEFSLEILRDMVIPVLLQTVIKGFPEFKKVDILWKDEPNNPKFPRRPSGELYLRVFMSENCEGTEFWSILKDKCLRVRNVIDWERSHPDDIHDYSEAYGIDIAWQCFVNSLHSAISDVGKTILPEHLVVTANCLSATGEFVPLNARGLAHQRKEANIHSPFSQACFLNPSDCLVKAAKMGQVDGLQGSLEALSWGQTPSIGTGCQFDIIYSGKGHEPAKRTDIYTLLSNHVGRAKPNDAAKQISGKSIGVSYFNTKLHKTWLTERISHHVSVVGIQKISHKLKRMLKEYPLNCQLSGEDKSTAMRALHFHPRWEEKIGTGILDIKVGRHPDHKEMCFFVVRTDGTEEDFSYNKCIHRALEIVAPEKAKAYRSKKENIPQSCN
;
A
#
# COMPACT_ATOMS: atom_id res chain seq x y z
N MET A 1 -22.57 -3.35 21.43
CA MET A 1 -23.45 -3.50 22.61
C MET A 1 -24.14 -2.17 22.84
N ASN A 2 -25.47 -2.17 22.94
CA ASN A 2 -26.34 -1.00 23.07
C ASN A 2 -25.95 -0.08 24.23
N SER A 3 -25.41 1.11 23.96
CA SER A 3 -25.51 2.24 24.90
C SER A 3 -26.85 2.96 24.64
N LYS A 4 -27.94 2.34 25.08
CA LYS A 4 -29.17 3.09 25.35
C LYS A 4 -28.81 4.11 26.44
N SER A 5 -28.63 5.38 26.09
CA SER A 5 -28.68 6.44 27.09
C SER A 5 -30.13 6.50 27.58
N THR A 6 -30.43 5.72 28.62
CA THR A 6 -31.60 5.93 29.43
C THR A 6 -31.43 7.28 30.11
N ALA A 7 -31.84 8.34 29.42
CA ALA A 7 -32.04 9.64 30.02
C ALA A 7 -33.09 9.46 31.11
N VAL A 8 -32.64 9.25 32.35
CA VAL A 8 -33.46 9.38 33.54
C VAL A 8 -33.97 10.82 33.51
N LYS A 9 -35.23 11.01 33.12
CA LYS A 9 -35.91 12.32 33.21
C LYS A 9 -36.04 12.65 34.69
N LEU A 10 -34.99 13.26 35.26
CA LEU A 10 -35.08 13.93 36.54
C LEU A 10 -36.14 15.03 36.38
N LYS A 11 -37.28 14.88 37.06
CA LYS A 11 -38.29 15.94 37.18
C LYS A 11 -37.71 17.05 38.05
N MET A 12 -36.82 17.86 37.49
CA MET A 12 -36.35 19.08 38.11
C MET A 12 -37.14 20.24 37.53
N ASN A 13 -37.76 21.04 38.40
CA ASN A 13 -38.38 22.30 38.00
C ASN A 13 -37.27 23.27 37.62
N LEU A 14 -37.06 23.45 36.32
CA LEU A 14 -36.12 24.44 35.80
C LEU A 14 -36.83 25.80 35.68
N PRO A 15 -36.14 26.91 36.00
CA PRO A 15 -36.72 28.24 35.86
C PRO A 15 -37.09 28.57 34.41
N LYS A 16 -38.17 29.31 34.21
CA LYS A 16 -38.55 29.77 32.86
C LYS A 16 -37.61 30.87 32.36
N LEU A 17 -36.87 30.55 31.31
CA LEU A 17 -35.97 31.47 30.63
C LEU A 17 -36.63 32.07 29.39
N ARG A 18 -36.52 33.39 29.25
CA ARG A 18 -36.81 34.11 28.02
C ARG A 18 -35.52 34.31 27.25
N ILE A 19 -35.37 33.60 26.15
CA ILE A 19 -34.20 33.69 25.26
C ILE A 19 -34.55 34.67 24.13
N THR A 20 -33.70 35.68 23.93
CA THR A 20 -33.83 36.62 22.81
C THR A 20 -32.52 36.73 22.05
N SER A 21 -32.60 36.76 20.71
CA SER A 21 -31.46 36.98 19.83
C SER A 21 -31.52 38.40 19.29
N LYS A 22 -30.47 39.20 19.53
CA LYS A 22 -30.31 40.55 18.97
C LYS A 22 -28.94 40.69 18.32
N VAL A 23 -28.86 41.50 17.27
CA VAL A 23 -27.57 41.89 16.68
C VAL A 23 -26.88 42.81 17.70
N CYS A 24 -25.69 42.43 18.15
CA CYS A 24 -24.95 43.19 19.15
C CYS A 24 -24.38 44.45 18.53
N SER A 25 -24.76 45.61 19.06
CA SER A 25 -24.17 46.91 18.70
C SER A 25 -22.98 47.30 19.58
N GLU A 26 -22.65 46.50 20.59
CA GLU A 26 -21.69 46.86 21.67
C GLU A 26 -20.37 46.07 21.65
N ALA A 27 -20.05 45.35 20.56
CA ALA A 27 -18.71 44.82 20.39
C ALA A 27 -17.82 45.89 19.75
N ASP A 28 -16.71 46.21 20.40
CA ASP A 28 -15.73 47.24 20.07
C ASP A 28 -15.51 47.51 18.58
N SER A 29 -15.40 48.80 18.26
CA SER A 29 -15.24 49.42 16.96
C SER A 29 -13.93 49.11 16.22
N LEU A 30 -13.43 47.87 16.21
CA LEU A 30 -12.11 47.53 15.68
C LEU A 30 -12.06 46.49 14.53
N THR A 31 -13.14 45.80 14.18
CA THR A 31 -13.15 44.97 12.95
C THR A 31 -14.48 45.05 12.21
N LYS A 32 -14.50 45.87 11.15
CA LYS A 32 -15.60 45.98 10.19
C LYS A 32 -15.75 44.65 9.41
N SER A 33 -16.59 43.71 9.86
CA SER A 33 -17.30 42.76 8.98
C SER A 33 -18.18 41.73 9.68
N ASP A 34 -18.07 41.53 11.00
CA ASP A 34 -18.70 40.36 11.62
C ASP A 34 -19.95 40.77 12.40
N LEU A 35 -21.12 40.39 11.88
CA LEU A 35 -22.40 40.50 12.57
C LEU A 35 -22.40 39.58 13.79
N ILE A 36 -21.96 40.09 14.94
CA ILE A 36 -22.00 39.36 16.20
C ILE A 36 -23.46 39.24 16.64
N ILE A 37 -23.98 38.01 16.62
CA ILE A 37 -25.32 37.69 17.12
C ILE A 37 -25.21 37.43 18.61
N CYS A 38 -25.81 38.30 19.43
CA CYS A 38 -25.88 38.13 20.88
C CYS A 38 -27.18 37.44 21.26
N VAL A 39 -27.06 36.29 21.91
CA VAL A 39 -28.18 35.57 22.52
C VAL A 39 -28.22 35.93 24.00
N SER A 40 -29.25 36.65 24.43
CA SER A 40 -29.48 36.96 25.84
C SER A 40 -30.56 36.04 26.41
N ALA A 41 -30.27 35.43 27.55
CA ALA A 41 -31.21 34.64 28.32
C ALA A 41 -31.57 35.40 29.61
N ALA A 42 -32.85 35.75 29.77
CA ALA A 42 -33.34 36.45 30.96
C ALA A 42 -34.30 35.54 31.75
N LEU A 43 -34.22 35.61 33.07
CA LEU A 43 -35.15 34.91 33.95
C LEU A 43 -36.52 35.62 33.94
N THR A 44 -37.59 34.85 33.76
CA THR A 44 -38.96 35.40 33.69
C THR A 44 -39.61 35.48 35.08
N GLU A 45 -39.09 34.74 36.05
CA GLU A 45 -39.63 34.56 37.42
C GLU A 45 -38.67 35.18 38.47
N SER A 46 -39.16 35.48 39.68
CA SER A 46 -38.35 36.18 40.69
C SER A 46 -37.26 35.29 41.30
N LEU A 47 -36.08 35.85 41.58
CA LEU A 47 -34.94 35.14 42.21
C LEU A 47 -35.24 34.53 43.59
N LYS A 48 -36.42 34.78 44.18
CA LYS A 48 -36.80 34.25 45.50
C LYS A 48 -37.14 32.74 45.48
N GLU A 49 -37.42 32.16 44.31
CA GLU A 49 -37.84 30.76 44.17
C GLU A 49 -36.70 29.80 43.80
N PHE A 50 -35.52 30.31 43.41
CA PHE A 50 -34.40 29.49 42.94
C PHE A 50 -33.08 29.88 43.59
N SER A 51 -32.33 28.88 44.09
CA SER A 51 -30.97 29.08 44.57
C SER A 51 -30.04 29.48 43.43
N LEU A 52 -29.16 30.47 43.66
CA LEU A 52 -28.12 30.89 42.71
C LEU A 52 -27.21 29.72 42.27
N GLU A 53 -27.07 28.72 43.12
CA GLU A 53 -26.35 27.47 42.84
C GLU A 53 -26.99 26.67 41.70
N ILE A 54 -28.34 26.61 41.62
CA ILE A 54 -29.04 25.92 40.52
C ILE A 54 -28.79 26.64 39.19
N LEU A 55 -28.78 27.98 39.22
CA LEU A 55 -28.48 28.78 38.02
C LEU A 55 -27.03 28.57 37.57
N ARG A 56 -26.07 28.62 38.50
CA ARG A 56 -24.64 28.45 38.19
C ARG A 56 -24.28 27.03 37.76
N ASP A 57 -24.78 26.03 38.47
CA ASP A 57 -24.28 24.65 38.36
C ASP A 57 -25.13 23.79 37.42
N MET A 58 -26.36 24.20 37.08
CA MET A 58 -27.18 23.51 36.08
C MET A 58 -27.55 24.38 34.88
N VAL A 59 -28.11 25.57 35.09
CA VAL A 59 -28.68 26.35 33.98
C VAL A 59 -27.60 26.92 33.05
N ILE A 60 -26.55 27.54 33.60
CA ILE A 60 -25.44 28.10 32.81
C ILE A 60 -24.74 27.01 31.97
N PRO A 61 -24.32 25.85 32.53
CA PRO A 61 -23.72 24.78 31.73
C PRO A 61 -24.61 24.29 30.60
N VAL A 62 -25.91 24.12 30.85
CA VAL A 62 -26.87 23.69 29.82
C VAL A 62 -26.96 24.74 28.70
N LEU A 63 -27.06 26.03 29.04
CA LEU A 63 -27.10 27.11 28.05
C LEU A 63 -25.82 27.16 27.22
N LEU A 64 -24.65 26.99 27.84
CA LEU A 64 -23.36 26.97 27.15
C LEU A 64 -23.18 25.75 26.23
N GLN A 65 -23.78 24.61 26.58
CA GLN A 65 -23.77 23.39 25.75
C GLN A 65 -24.88 23.38 24.68
N THR A 66 -25.80 24.35 24.70
CA THR A 66 -26.92 24.37 23.76
C THR A 66 -26.46 24.79 22.36
N VAL A 67 -26.63 23.91 21.38
CA VAL A 67 -26.32 24.21 19.97
C VAL A 67 -27.38 25.15 19.39
N ILE A 68 -26.98 26.39 19.09
CA ILE A 68 -27.86 27.40 18.47
C ILE A 68 -28.06 27.10 16.98
N LYS A 69 -26.97 26.76 16.28
CA LYS A 69 -26.97 26.42 14.84
C LYS A 69 -25.81 25.49 14.53
N GLY A 70 -26.04 24.56 13.60
CA GLY A 70 -25.04 23.56 13.21
C GLY A 70 -25.28 22.22 13.88
N PHE A 71 -24.22 21.44 14.02
CA PHE A 71 -24.24 20.08 14.54
C PHE A 71 -23.29 19.98 15.73
N PRO A 72 -23.71 19.43 16.89
CA PRO A 72 -22.84 19.27 18.07
C PRO A 72 -21.60 18.41 17.80
N GLU A 73 -21.69 17.53 16.79
CA GLU A 73 -20.61 16.65 16.36
C GLU A 73 -19.44 17.42 15.70
N PHE A 74 -19.68 18.64 15.18
CA PHE A 74 -18.65 19.46 14.53
C PHE A 74 -18.14 20.56 15.46
N LYS A 75 -16.85 20.52 15.80
CA LYS A 75 -16.19 21.51 16.66
C LYS A 75 -15.85 22.78 15.90
N LYS A 76 -15.35 22.65 14.66
CA LYS A 76 -14.87 23.77 13.85
C LYS A 76 -14.91 23.42 12.37
N VAL A 77 -15.12 24.42 11.51
CA VAL A 77 -14.95 24.30 10.06
C VAL A 77 -14.08 25.44 9.58
N ASP A 78 -12.97 25.12 8.91
CA ASP A 78 -12.07 26.08 8.29
C ASP A 78 -12.27 26.09 6.78
N ILE A 79 -12.21 27.28 6.18
CA ILE A 79 -12.22 27.46 4.72
C ILE A 79 -10.79 27.76 4.31
N LEU A 80 -10.19 26.87 3.54
CA LEU A 80 -8.78 26.91 3.16
C LEU A 80 -8.64 26.95 1.64
N TRP A 81 -7.53 27.52 1.18
CA TRP A 81 -7.18 27.59 -0.24
C TRP A 81 -6.06 26.58 -0.54
N LYS A 82 -6.23 25.78 -1.58
CA LYS A 82 -5.22 24.84 -2.07
C LYS A 82 -4.78 25.26 -3.47
N ASP A 83 -3.51 25.61 -3.61
CA ASP A 83 -2.91 25.86 -4.92
C ASP A 83 -2.74 24.55 -5.71
N GLU A 84 -3.09 24.55 -7.00
CA GLU A 84 -2.77 23.43 -7.86
C GLU A 84 -1.27 23.41 -8.19
N PRO A 85 -0.66 22.22 -8.35
CA PRO A 85 0.72 22.11 -8.79
C PRO A 85 0.87 22.76 -10.16
N ASN A 86 1.68 23.82 -10.24
CA ASN A 86 1.96 24.58 -11.45
C ASN A 86 2.33 23.61 -12.60
N ASN A 87 1.48 23.53 -13.62
CA ASN A 87 1.81 22.79 -14.83
C ASN A 87 2.81 23.62 -15.64
N PRO A 88 4.06 23.15 -15.85
CA PRO A 88 5.12 23.94 -16.50
C PRO A 88 4.80 24.34 -17.94
N LYS A 89 3.75 23.77 -18.55
CA LYS A 89 3.32 24.05 -19.92
C LYS A 89 2.40 25.28 -20.07
N PHE A 90 1.77 25.77 -19.00
CA PHE A 90 0.85 26.91 -19.06
C PHE A 90 0.98 27.85 -17.85
N PRO A 91 1.85 28.88 -17.90
CA PRO A 91 2.13 29.75 -16.76
C PRO A 91 1.06 30.84 -16.54
N ARG A 92 -0.22 30.57 -16.84
CA ARG A 92 -1.28 31.59 -16.81
C ARG A 92 -2.50 31.14 -16.03
N ARG A 93 -2.34 31.17 -14.71
CA ARG A 93 -3.26 31.61 -13.64
C ARG A 93 -2.89 30.83 -12.38
N PRO A 94 -2.91 31.45 -11.20
CA PRO A 94 -3.00 30.67 -9.97
C PRO A 94 -4.36 29.97 -9.99
N SER A 95 -4.41 28.74 -10.51
CA SER A 95 -5.55 27.86 -10.31
C SER A 95 -5.37 27.24 -8.94
N GLY A 96 -6.24 27.64 -8.02
CA GLY A 96 -6.38 27.00 -6.74
C GLY A 96 -7.85 26.83 -6.46
N GLU A 97 -8.15 25.98 -5.50
CA GLU A 97 -9.50 25.63 -5.14
C GLU A 97 -9.71 25.86 -3.65
N LEU A 98 -10.90 26.34 -3.30
CA LEU A 98 -11.34 26.42 -1.92
C LEU A 98 -11.76 25.02 -1.46
N TYR A 99 -11.29 24.62 -0.30
CA TYR A 99 -11.73 23.40 0.36
C TYR A 99 -12.11 23.67 1.81
N LEU A 100 -13.01 22.84 2.33
CA LEU A 100 -13.48 22.91 3.70
C LEU A 100 -12.75 21.86 4.52
N ARG A 101 -12.20 22.26 5.67
CA ARG A 101 -11.64 21.34 6.67
C ARG A 101 -12.53 21.31 7.90
N VAL A 102 -13.12 20.16 8.17
CA VAL A 102 -14.06 19.96 9.28
C VAL A 102 -13.35 19.24 10.42
N PHE A 103 -13.44 19.81 11.63
CA PHE A 103 -12.92 19.22 12.86
C PHE A 103 -14.08 18.72 13.71
N MET A 104 -14.00 17.47 14.16
CA MET A 104 -15.02 16.88 15.03
C MET A 104 -14.86 17.30 16.49
N SER A 105 -15.96 17.20 17.21
CA SER A 105 -16.00 17.27 18.67
C SER A 105 -15.32 16.05 19.29
N GLU A 106 -14.75 16.23 20.48
CA GLU A 106 -14.09 15.17 21.27
C GLU A 106 -15.04 14.05 21.69
N ASN A 107 -16.36 14.28 21.59
CA ASN A 107 -17.40 13.34 21.97
C ASN A 107 -17.78 12.36 20.85
N CYS A 108 -17.19 12.46 19.67
CA CYS A 108 -17.45 11.53 18.58
C CYS A 108 -16.43 10.40 18.56
N GLU A 109 -16.91 9.16 18.43
CA GLU A 109 -16.04 8.00 18.20
C GLU A 109 -15.36 8.15 16.84
N GLY A 110 -14.03 7.97 16.80
CA GLY A 110 -13.21 8.29 15.61
C GLY A 110 -13.68 7.58 14.35
N THR A 111 -14.05 6.30 14.44
CA THR A 111 -14.44 5.45 13.31
C THR A 111 -15.74 5.85 12.63
N GLU A 112 -16.63 6.57 13.31
CA GLU A 112 -17.91 7.01 12.73
C GLU A 112 -17.84 8.41 12.11
N PHE A 113 -16.66 9.03 12.09
CA PHE A 113 -16.49 10.41 11.62
C PHE A 113 -17.09 10.63 10.23
N TRP A 114 -16.67 9.80 9.27
CA TRP A 114 -17.00 10.00 7.87
C TRP A 114 -18.49 9.73 7.55
N SER A 115 -19.08 8.75 8.22
CA SER A 115 -20.49 8.40 8.06
C SER A 115 -21.40 9.48 8.65
N ILE A 116 -21.09 9.98 9.84
CA ILE A 116 -21.80 11.09 10.49
C ILE A 116 -21.71 12.35 9.64
N LEU A 117 -20.52 12.70 9.12
CA LEU A 117 -20.34 13.87 8.25
C LEU A 117 -21.27 13.80 7.03
N LYS A 118 -21.28 12.66 6.33
CA LYS A 118 -22.13 12.45 5.15
C LYS A 118 -23.62 12.54 5.48
N ASP A 119 -24.05 11.98 6.61
CA ASP A 119 -25.44 12.00 7.06
C ASP A 119 -25.91 13.43 7.42
N LYS A 120 -25.12 14.17 8.20
CA LYS A 120 -25.49 15.55 8.58
C LYS A 120 -25.46 16.51 7.39
N CYS A 121 -24.56 16.29 6.43
CA CYS A 121 -24.40 17.12 5.23
C CYS A 121 -25.34 16.77 4.07
N LEU A 122 -26.33 15.88 4.26
CA LEU A 122 -27.28 15.50 3.20
C LEU A 122 -27.94 16.70 2.50
N ARG A 123 -28.23 17.79 3.23
CA ARG A 123 -28.85 19.01 2.67
C ARG A 123 -27.96 19.75 1.67
N VAL A 124 -26.64 19.69 1.86
CA VAL A 124 -25.65 20.38 1.02
C VAL A 124 -24.87 19.40 0.14
N ARG A 125 -25.33 18.14 0.06
CA ARG A 125 -24.65 17.05 -0.63
C ARG A 125 -24.30 17.39 -2.08
N ASN A 126 -25.18 18.12 -2.76
CA ASN A 126 -25.02 18.45 -4.18
C ASN A 126 -24.03 19.59 -4.45
N VAL A 127 -23.63 20.33 -3.41
CA VAL A 127 -22.69 21.45 -3.52
C VAL A 127 -21.25 20.99 -3.24
N ILE A 128 -21.11 19.91 -2.48
CA ILE A 128 -19.82 19.35 -2.08
C ILE A 128 -19.44 18.23 -3.03
N ASP A 129 -18.23 18.28 -3.57
CA ASP A 129 -17.65 17.18 -4.33
C ASP A 129 -17.16 16.08 -3.38
N TRP A 130 -18.00 15.05 -3.19
CA TRP A 130 -17.69 13.91 -2.31
C TRP A 130 -16.71 12.90 -2.92
N GLU A 131 -16.49 12.94 -4.24
CA GLU A 131 -15.51 12.05 -4.89
C GLU A 131 -14.07 12.48 -4.54
N ARG A 132 -13.88 13.79 -4.31
CA ARG A 132 -12.60 14.38 -3.92
C ARG A 132 -12.46 14.64 -2.43
N SER A 133 -13.55 14.55 -1.67
CA SER A 133 -13.55 14.73 -0.22
C SER A 133 -13.09 13.44 0.47
N HIS A 134 -12.34 13.56 1.56
CA HIS A 134 -11.82 12.41 2.30
C HIS A 134 -11.56 12.73 3.78
N PRO A 135 -11.52 11.72 4.67
CA PRO A 135 -11.04 11.89 6.04
C PRO A 135 -9.51 12.06 6.07
N ASP A 136 -9.00 12.68 7.14
CA ASP A 136 -7.55 12.83 7.38
C ASP A 136 -6.95 11.55 8.02
N ASP A 137 -7.74 10.81 8.82
CA ASP A 137 -7.31 9.57 9.45
C ASP A 137 -7.35 8.40 8.46
N ILE A 138 -6.30 7.58 8.48
CA ILE A 138 -6.15 6.46 7.55
C ILE A 138 -7.13 5.31 7.83
N HIS A 139 -7.51 5.11 9.10
CA HIS A 139 -8.47 4.09 9.48
C HIS A 139 -9.85 4.46 8.95
N ASP A 140 -10.30 5.69 9.17
CA ASP A 140 -11.55 6.22 8.62
C ASP A 140 -11.54 6.17 7.08
N TYR A 141 -10.39 6.47 6.47
CA TYR A 141 -10.21 6.37 5.03
C TYR A 141 -10.39 4.94 4.54
N SER A 142 -9.76 3.97 5.22
CA SER A 142 -9.83 2.55 4.87
C SER A 142 -11.24 1.98 5.04
N GLU A 143 -11.99 2.44 6.05
CA GLU A 143 -13.38 2.06 6.25
C GLU A 143 -14.30 2.69 5.19
N ALA A 144 -14.04 3.95 4.82
CA ALA A 144 -14.85 4.69 3.86
C ALA A 144 -14.68 4.24 2.40
N TYR A 145 -13.43 3.97 1.99
CA TYR A 145 -13.05 3.79 0.58
C TYR A 145 -12.37 2.45 0.31
N GLY A 146 -12.03 1.68 1.35
CA GLY A 146 -11.29 0.44 1.23
C GLY A 146 -9.78 0.60 1.36
N ILE A 147 -9.11 -0.52 1.60
CA ILE A 147 -7.68 -0.58 1.91
C ILE A 147 -6.78 -0.11 0.75
N ASP A 148 -7.16 -0.40 -0.50
CA ASP A 148 -6.35 -0.06 -1.68
C ASP A 148 -6.24 1.45 -1.90
N ILE A 149 -7.35 2.17 -1.72
CA ILE A 149 -7.38 3.63 -1.89
C ILE A 149 -6.69 4.30 -0.69
N ALA A 150 -6.93 3.78 0.53
CA ALA A 150 -6.21 4.22 1.72
C ALA A 150 -4.69 4.04 1.58
N TRP A 151 -4.24 2.94 0.96
CA TRP A 151 -2.83 2.69 0.65
C TRP A 151 -2.24 3.72 -0.31
N GLN A 152 -2.95 4.05 -1.39
CA GLN A 152 -2.49 5.08 -2.32
C GLN A 152 -2.41 6.46 -1.64
N CYS A 153 -3.39 6.79 -0.81
CA CYS A 153 -3.41 8.02 -0.02
C CYS A 153 -2.21 8.07 0.94
N PHE A 154 -1.94 6.98 1.66
CA PHE A 154 -0.82 6.87 2.58
C PHE A 154 0.52 7.07 1.89
N VAL A 155 0.75 6.43 0.75
CA VAL A 155 1.99 6.57 -0.02
C VAL A 155 2.19 8.02 -0.47
N ASN A 156 1.14 8.68 -0.95
CA ASN A 156 1.20 10.08 -1.38
C ASN A 156 1.48 11.02 -0.20
N SER A 157 0.81 10.81 0.93
CA SER A 157 1.01 11.59 2.16
C SER A 157 2.41 11.40 2.73
N LEU A 158 2.92 10.16 2.74
CA LEU A 158 4.27 9.84 3.17
C LEU A 158 5.31 10.49 2.26
N HIS A 159 5.11 10.42 0.94
CA HIS A 159 5.97 11.11 -0.03
C HIS A 159 5.98 12.62 0.18
N SER A 160 4.81 13.24 0.37
CA SER A 160 4.70 14.69 0.65
C SER A 160 5.46 15.06 1.92
N ALA A 161 5.22 14.36 3.03
CA ALA A 161 5.88 14.62 4.31
C ALA A 161 7.41 14.47 4.23
N ILE A 162 7.92 13.51 3.45
CA ILE A 162 9.36 13.34 3.23
C ILE A 162 9.94 14.45 2.35
N SER A 163 9.20 14.85 1.31
CA SER A 163 9.56 15.96 0.42
C SER A 163 9.63 17.29 1.18
N ASP A 164 8.72 17.51 2.12
CA ASP A 164 8.69 18.72 2.96
C ASP A 164 9.93 18.82 3.86
N VAL A 165 10.50 17.68 4.26
CA VAL A 165 11.78 17.60 5.01
C VAL A 165 12.99 17.78 4.07
N GLY A 166 12.79 17.81 2.75
CA GLY A 166 13.84 17.98 1.74
C GLY A 166 14.68 16.72 1.50
N LYS A 167 14.18 15.55 1.89
CA LYS A 167 14.85 14.26 1.65
C LYS A 167 14.26 13.57 0.44
N THR A 168 15.11 12.93 -0.36
CA THR A 168 14.67 12.10 -1.49
C THR A 168 14.78 10.63 -1.11
N ILE A 169 13.64 9.95 -1.03
CA ILE A 169 13.57 8.49 -0.84
C ILE A 169 13.02 7.88 -2.12
N LEU A 170 13.61 6.76 -2.54
CA LEU A 170 13.14 6.01 -3.70
C LEU A 170 11.69 5.52 -3.49
N PRO A 171 10.80 5.62 -4.50
CA PRO A 171 9.40 5.22 -4.38
C PRO A 171 9.21 3.78 -3.89
N GLU A 172 10.11 2.87 -4.26
CA GLU A 172 10.07 1.46 -3.89
C GLU A 172 10.10 1.27 -2.37
N HIS A 173 10.86 2.09 -1.65
CA HIS A 173 10.90 2.02 -0.19
C HIS A 173 9.57 2.45 0.43
N LEU A 174 8.93 3.47 -0.12
CA LEU A 174 7.62 3.94 0.36
C LEU A 174 6.54 2.88 0.15
N VAL A 175 6.55 2.24 -1.02
CA VAL A 175 5.65 1.15 -1.38
C VAL A 175 5.87 -0.05 -0.47
N VAL A 176 7.13 -0.44 -0.20
CA VAL A 176 7.43 -1.53 0.73
C VAL A 176 6.93 -1.21 2.13
N THR A 177 7.16 -0.01 2.65
CA THR A 177 6.65 0.40 3.96
C THR A 177 5.12 0.36 4.02
N ALA A 178 4.44 0.90 3.01
CA ALA A 178 2.98 0.91 2.94
C ALA A 178 2.41 -0.52 2.87
N ASN A 179 3.01 -1.40 2.06
CA ASN A 179 2.64 -2.80 1.99
C ASN A 179 2.83 -3.54 3.33
N CYS A 180 3.93 -3.27 4.04
CA CYS A 180 4.15 -3.87 5.36
C CYS A 180 3.09 -3.45 6.36
N LEU A 181 2.60 -2.20 6.29
CA LEU A 181 1.57 -1.69 7.18
C LEU A 181 0.17 -2.22 6.85
N SER A 182 -0.14 -2.47 5.58
CA SER A 182 -1.48 -2.86 5.10
C SER A 182 -1.64 -4.36 4.82
N ALA A 183 -0.60 -5.18 5.04
CA ALA A 183 -0.57 -6.58 4.63
C ALA A 183 -1.68 -7.46 5.23
N THR A 184 -2.21 -7.09 6.40
CA THR A 184 -3.28 -7.84 7.09
C THR A 184 -4.68 -7.48 6.58
N GLY A 185 -4.80 -6.56 5.61
CA GLY A 185 -6.09 -6.02 5.15
C GLY A 185 -6.56 -4.80 5.95
N GLU A 186 -5.81 -4.39 6.97
CA GLU A 186 -6.00 -3.17 7.74
C GLU A 186 -4.64 -2.51 7.98
N PHE A 187 -4.63 -1.20 8.29
CA PHE A 187 -3.41 -0.50 8.63
C PHE A 187 -2.97 -0.82 10.05
N VAL A 188 -1.91 -1.62 10.19
CA VAL A 188 -1.36 -2.03 11.49
C VAL A 188 -0.07 -1.24 11.78
N PRO A 189 0.06 -0.61 12.97
CA PRO A 189 1.23 0.19 13.29
C PRO A 189 2.51 -0.65 13.44
N LEU A 190 3.67 -0.06 13.14
CA LEU A 190 5.00 -0.66 13.36
C LEU A 190 5.42 -0.59 14.84
N ASN A 191 4.62 -1.17 15.72
CA ASN A 191 4.93 -1.33 17.14
C ASN A 191 4.78 -2.80 17.55
N ALA A 192 5.09 -3.12 18.80
CA ALA A 192 5.07 -4.51 19.25
C ALA A 192 3.69 -5.17 19.20
N ARG A 193 2.63 -4.40 19.44
CA ARG A 193 1.25 -4.91 19.34
C ARG A 193 0.89 -5.19 17.89
N GLY A 194 1.24 -4.28 16.99
CA GLY A 194 1.00 -4.43 15.56
C GLY A 194 1.79 -5.58 14.96
N LEU A 195 3.07 -5.72 15.31
CA LEU A 195 3.89 -6.85 14.87
C LEU A 195 3.33 -8.19 15.37
N ALA A 196 2.87 -8.25 16.62
CA ALA A 196 2.19 -9.44 17.15
C ALA A 196 0.89 -9.75 16.40
N HIS A 197 0.13 -8.72 16.03
CA HIS A 197 -1.09 -8.86 15.22
C HIS A 197 -0.77 -9.41 13.82
N GLN A 198 0.19 -8.82 13.11
CA GLN A 198 0.60 -9.28 11.78
C GLN A 198 1.06 -10.73 11.77
N ARG A 199 1.86 -11.12 12.78
CA ARG A 199 2.33 -12.52 12.91
C ARG A 199 1.18 -13.48 13.18
N LYS A 200 0.19 -13.07 13.98
CA LYS A 200 -1.01 -13.86 14.27
C LYS A 200 -1.83 -14.09 12.99
N GLU A 201 -2.08 -13.04 12.20
CA GLU A 201 -2.82 -13.14 10.93
C GLU A 201 -2.06 -13.96 9.89
N ALA A 202 -0.72 -13.82 9.83
CA ALA A 202 0.13 -14.63 8.95
C ALA A 202 0.32 -16.08 9.45
N ASN A 203 -0.23 -16.44 10.61
CA ASN A 203 -0.02 -17.73 11.29
C ASN A 203 1.48 -18.08 11.48
N ILE A 204 2.30 -17.06 11.75
CA ILE A 204 3.74 -17.21 12.01
C ILE A 204 3.96 -17.16 13.51
N HIS A 205 4.45 -18.26 14.08
CA HIS A 205 4.82 -18.34 15.49
C HIS A 205 6.34 -18.24 15.63
N SER A 206 6.80 -17.14 16.24
CA SER A 206 8.22 -16.90 16.58
C SER A 206 8.37 -16.33 18.00
N PRO A 207 8.06 -17.13 19.04
CA PRO A 207 8.21 -16.72 20.45
C PRO A 207 9.59 -16.13 20.80
N PHE A 208 10.67 -16.65 20.23
CA PHE A 208 12.03 -16.18 20.48
C PHE A 208 12.25 -14.78 19.93
N SER A 209 11.90 -14.53 18.65
CA SER A 209 11.97 -13.16 18.12
C SER A 209 11.06 -12.19 18.87
N GLN A 210 9.87 -12.64 19.29
CA GLN A 210 9.00 -11.80 20.13
C GLN A 210 9.67 -11.49 21.47
N ALA A 211 10.28 -12.48 22.12
CA ALA A 211 11.00 -12.31 23.38
C ALA A 211 12.20 -11.36 23.26
N CYS A 212 12.89 -11.33 22.12
CA CYS A 212 13.98 -10.38 21.89
C CYS A 212 13.50 -8.93 21.64
N PHE A 213 12.27 -8.75 21.16
CA PHE A 213 11.70 -7.43 20.88
C PHE A 213 10.89 -6.86 22.06
N LEU A 214 10.27 -7.74 22.85
CA LEU A 214 9.44 -7.44 24.02
C LEU A 214 10.10 -7.94 25.31
N ASN A 215 9.33 -8.04 26.40
CA ASN A 215 9.80 -8.65 27.64
C ASN A 215 10.01 -10.17 27.45
N PRO A 216 11.25 -10.69 27.60
CA PRO A 216 11.55 -12.08 27.33
C PRO A 216 10.79 -13.06 28.23
N SER A 217 10.71 -12.76 29.53
CA SER A 217 10.05 -13.62 30.52
C SER A 217 8.59 -13.87 30.19
N ASP A 218 7.83 -12.80 29.92
CA ASP A 218 6.39 -12.87 29.70
C ASP A 218 6.08 -13.59 28.39
N CYS A 219 6.86 -13.31 27.34
CA CYS A 219 6.71 -13.93 26.03
C CYS A 219 6.95 -15.44 26.09
N LEU A 220 8.04 -15.88 26.73
CA LEU A 220 8.39 -17.30 26.84
C LEU A 220 7.41 -18.06 27.75
N VAL A 221 7.00 -17.47 28.89
CA VAL A 221 6.00 -18.09 29.76
C VAL A 221 4.65 -18.23 29.05
N LYS A 222 4.23 -17.22 28.28
CA LYS A 222 2.99 -17.28 27.50
C LYS A 222 3.07 -18.34 26.40
N ALA A 223 4.18 -18.39 25.66
CA ALA A 223 4.42 -19.40 24.63
C ALA A 223 4.42 -20.82 25.21
N ALA A 224 5.07 -21.03 26.37
CA ALA A 224 5.09 -22.30 27.08
C ALA A 224 3.68 -22.72 27.53
N LYS A 225 2.89 -21.80 28.09
CA LYS A 225 1.48 -22.06 28.47
C LYS A 225 0.61 -22.44 27.27
N MET A 226 0.89 -21.89 26.10
CA MET A 226 0.16 -22.16 24.85
C MET A 226 0.71 -23.38 24.09
N GLY A 227 1.80 -24.01 24.57
CA GLY A 227 2.45 -25.12 23.88
C GLY A 227 3.00 -24.73 22.50
N GLN A 228 3.40 -23.47 22.30
CA GLN A 228 3.87 -22.98 21.01
C GLN A 228 5.28 -23.52 20.70
N VAL A 229 5.47 -23.98 19.47
CA VAL A 229 6.76 -24.40 18.94
C VAL A 229 7.36 -23.26 18.12
N ASP A 230 8.62 -22.93 18.36
CA ASP A 230 9.36 -21.95 17.56
C ASP A 230 10.12 -22.66 16.43
N GLY A 231 9.87 -22.24 15.19
CA GLY A 231 10.54 -22.79 14.01
C GLY A 231 11.95 -22.23 13.78
N LEU A 232 12.35 -21.17 14.52
CA LEU A 232 13.66 -20.52 14.44
C LEU A 232 14.07 -20.09 13.01
N GLN A 233 13.09 -19.80 12.15
CA GLN A 233 13.33 -19.52 10.73
C GLN A 233 13.67 -18.06 10.43
N GLY A 234 13.43 -17.15 11.37
CA GLY A 234 13.75 -15.74 11.20
C GLY A 234 15.25 -15.48 11.28
N SER A 235 15.67 -14.34 10.72
CA SER A 235 17.10 -14.00 10.67
C SER A 235 17.71 -13.80 12.06
N LEU A 236 16.93 -13.28 13.01
CA LEU A 236 17.39 -13.05 14.38
C LEU A 236 17.62 -14.36 15.13
N GLU A 237 16.68 -15.29 14.98
CA GLU A 237 16.73 -16.64 15.54
C GLU A 237 17.94 -17.38 14.99
N ALA A 238 18.06 -17.45 13.67
CA ALA A 238 19.15 -18.16 13.01
C ALA A 238 20.52 -17.67 13.50
N LEU A 239 20.73 -16.35 13.57
CA LEU A 239 21.97 -15.77 14.07
C LEU A 239 22.25 -16.12 15.54
N SER A 240 21.22 -16.09 16.38
CA SER A 240 21.34 -16.38 17.82
C SER A 240 21.72 -17.85 18.08
N TRP A 241 21.31 -18.76 17.20
CA TRP A 241 21.61 -20.20 17.28
C TRP A 241 22.83 -20.62 16.45
N GLY A 242 23.60 -19.66 15.91
CA GLY A 242 24.78 -19.94 15.09
C GLY A 242 24.47 -20.59 13.74
N GLN A 243 23.23 -20.45 13.26
CA GLN A 243 22.80 -20.88 11.93
C GLN A 243 22.90 -19.72 10.92
N THR A 244 22.99 -20.05 9.64
CA THR A 244 22.96 -19.06 8.55
C THR A 244 21.52 -18.61 8.28
N PRO A 245 21.21 -17.30 8.33
CA PRO A 245 19.88 -16.78 7.96
C PRO A 245 19.48 -17.11 6.53
N SER A 246 18.18 -17.32 6.32
CA SER A 246 17.55 -17.61 5.03
C SER A 246 17.42 -16.39 4.09
N ILE A 247 18.41 -15.50 4.09
CA ILE A 247 18.44 -14.27 3.27
C ILE A 247 19.77 -14.12 2.54
N GLY A 248 19.75 -13.52 1.34
CA GLY A 248 20.96 -13.28 0.55
C GLY A 248 21.64 -14.59 0.14
N THR A 249 22.89 -14.79 0.57
CA THR A 249 23.69 -15.99 0.24
C THR A 249 23.24 -17.26 0.96
N GLY A 250 22.41 -17.13 2.00
CA GLY A 250 21.83 -18.25 2.73
C GLY A 250 20.38 -18.56 2.33
N CYS A 251 19.89 -17.99 1.22
CA CYS A 251 18.54 -18.25 0.71
C CYS A 251 18.34 -19.73 0.33
N GLN A 252 17.14 -20.13 -0.11
CA GLN A 252 16.74 -21.51 -0.45
C GLN A 252 17.49 -22.10 -1.68
N PHE A 253 18.81 -22.18 -1.60
CA PHE A 253 19.66 -22.90 -2.53
C PHE A 253 20.83 -23.50 -1.75
N ASP A 254 21.14 -24.76 -2.06
CA ASP A 254 22.33 -25.42 -1.53
C ASP A 254 23.41 -25.45 -2.60
N ILE A 255 24.65 -25.21 -2.18
CA ILE A 255 25.81 -25.38 -3.05
C ILE A 255 26.27 -26.83 -2.94
N ILE A 256 25.85 -27.64 -3.88
CA ILE A 256 26.26 -29.05 -3.97
C ILE A 256 27.49 -29.15 -4.87
N TYR A 257 28.55 -29.78 -4.36
CA TYR A 257 29.74 -30.07 -5.15
C TYR A 257 29.45 -31.23 -6.13
N SER A 258 29.66 -30.99 -7.42
CA SER A 258 29.33 -31.93 -8.51
C SER A 258 30.51 -32.80 -8.98
N GLY A 259 31.68 -32.70 -8.34
CA GLY A 259 32.80 -33.59 -8.66
C GLY A 259 32.57 -35.01 -8.13
N LYS A 260 33.28 -36.00 -8.68
CA LYS A 260 33.41 -37.31 -8.02
C LYS A 260 33.92 -37.05 -6.61
N GLY A 261 33.08 -37.29 -5.60
CA GLY A 261 33.48 -37.16 -4.21
C GLY A 261 34.77 -37.93 -3.98
N HIS A 262 35.62 -37.45 -3.06
CA HIS A 262 36.73 -38.28 -2.60
C HIS A 262 36.11 -39.55 -2.01
N GLU A 263 36.20 -40.67 -2.74
CA GLU A 263 35.88 -41.97 -2.15
C GLU A 263 36.81 -42.12 -0.95
N PRO A 264 36.28 -42.24 0.29
CA PRO A 264 37.14 -42.46 1.43
C PRO A 264 38.01 -43.67 1.12
N ALA A 265 39.33 -43.50 1.18
CA ALA A 265 40.27 -44.58 0.91
C ALA A 265 39.82 -45.82 1.68
N LYS A 266 39.72 -46.96 1.00
CA LYS A 266 39.32 -48.25 1.61
C LYS A 266 40.04 -48.39 2.96
N ARG A 267 39.28 -48.66 4.03
CA ARG A 267 39.83 -48.88 5.38
C ARG A 267 41.04 -49.80 5.28
N THR A 268 42.22 -49.21 5.41
CA THR A 268 43.48 -49.95 5.41
C THR A 268 43.79 -50.25 6.87
N ASP A 269 44.13 -51.51 7.15
CA ASP A 269 44.46 -51.94 8.50
C ASP A 269 45.66 -51.13 9.03
N ILE A 270 45.56 -50.67 10.27
CA ILE A 270 46.53 -49.76 10.91
C ILE A 270 47.93 -50.40 10.90
N TYR A 271 47.99 -51.73 11.04
CA TYR A 271 49.25 -52.49 11.03
C TYR A 271 49.91 -52.57 9.64
N THR A 272 49.14 -52.54 8.55
CA THR A 272 49.70 -52.48 7.18
C THR A 272 50.20 -51.07 6.85
N LEU A 273 49.56 -50.03 7.37
CA LEU A 273 50.03 -48.64 7.25
C LEU A 273 51.34 -48.43 8.01
N LEU A 274 51.44 -48.89 9.26
CA LEU A 274 52.65 -48.76 10.07
C LEU A 274 53.82 -49.59 9.55
N SER A 275 53.56 -50.78 8.97
CA SER A 275 54.61 -51.63 8.39
C SER A 275 55.29 -50.99 7.18
N ASN A 276 54.59 -50.15 6.42
CA ASN A 276 55.14 -49.47 5.24
C ASN A 276 56.04 -48.27 5.59
N HIS A 277 56.02 -47.78 6.83
CA HIS A 277 56.83 -46.64 7.27
C HIS A 277 58.19 -47.01 7.90
N VAL A 278 58.47 -48.31 8.11
CA VAL A 278 59.74 -48.76 8.73
C VAL A 278 60.89 -48.85 7.72
N GLY A 279 60.65 -48.68 6.41
CA GLY A 279 61.67 -48.92 5.39
C GLY A 279 61.59 -48.04 4.16
N ARG A 280 61.68 -46.70 4.30
CA ARG A 280 62.27 -45.80 3.28
C ARG A 280 62.23 -44.35 3.72
N ALA A 281 63.33 -43.86 4.25
CA ALA A 281 63.67 -42.44 4.19
C ALA A 281 64.59 -42.22 2.98
N LYS A 282 64.10 -41.54 1.95
CA LYS A 282 64.95 -40.74 1.04
C LYS A 282 64.23 -39.42 0.74
N PRO A 283 64.98 -38.30 0.67
CA PRO A 283 64.40 -36.96 0.66
C PRO A 283 64.14 -36.44 -0.76
N ASN A 284 63.31 -35.39 -0.79
CA ASN A 284 63.06 -34.41 -1.83
C ASN A 284 61.99 -34.75 -2.90
N ASP A 285 60.95 -33.91 -3.00
CA ASP A 285 61.00 -32.80 -3.95
C ASP A 285 59.87 -31.76 -3.74
N ALA A 286 60.30 -30.50 -3.73
CA ALA A 286 59.62 -29.25 -4.10
C ALA A 286 58.12 -29.06 -3.78
N ALA A 287 57.86 -28.23 -2.76
CA ALA A 287 56.60 -27.52 -2.60
C ALA A 287 56.38 -26.55 -3.79
N LYS A 288 55.42 -26.87 -4.67
CA LYS A 288 54.89 -25.91 -5.65
C LYS A 288 53.98 -24.91 -4.93
N GLN A 289 54.41 -23.65 -4.93
CA GLN A 289 53.58 -22.49 -4.57
C GLN A 289 52.34 -22.44 -5.47
N ILE A 290 51.15 -22.38 -4.87
CA ILE A 290 49.92 -22.01 -5.57
C ILE A 290 49.85 -20.49 -5.54
N SER A 291 50.15 -19.87 -6.69
CA SER A 291 49.95 -18.45 -6.95
C SER A 291 48.47 -18.10 -6.79
N GLY A 292 48.15 -17.17 -5.89
CA GLY A 292 46.83 -16.58 -5.78
C GLY A 292 46.47 -15.85 -7.08
N LYS A 293 45.50 -16.38 -7.82
CA LYS A 293 44.75 -15.61 -8.83
C LYS A 293 43.52 -15.05 -8.14
N SER A 294 43.50 -13.72 -7.98
CA SER A 294 42.30 -12.97 -7.65
C SER A 294 41.24 -13.21 -8.72
N ILE A 295 40.16 -13.91 -8.36
CA ILE A 295 38.96 -13.97 -9.20
C ILE A 295 38.26 -12.62 -9.07
N GLY A 296 38.31 -11.85 -10.15
CA GLY A 296 37.64 -10.56 -10.26
C GLY A 296 36.15 -10.72 -9.98
N VAL A 297 35.64 -9.87 -9.10
CA VAL A 297 34.22 -9.68 -8.82
C VAL A 297 33.56 -9.19 -10.11
N SER A 298 32.92 -10.09 -10.84
CA SER A 298 32.00 -9.70 -11.91
C SER A 298 30.73 -9.16 -11.26
N TYR A 299 30.51 -7.86 -11.45
CA TYR A 299 29.30 -7.13 -11.10
C TYR A 299 28.03 -7.96 -11.38
N PHE A 300 27.12 -7.93 -10.40
CA PHE A 300 25.78 -8.47 -10.46
C PHE A 300 25.08 -8.00 -11.74
N ASN A 301 24.87 -8.94 -12.65
CA ASN A 301 24.22 -8.71 -13.93
C ASN A 301 22.70 -8.60 -13.72
N THR A 302 22.10 -7.56 -14.29
CA THR A 302 20.70 -7.10 -14.22
C THR A 302 19.64 -8.07 -14.79
N LYS A 303 19.93 -9.37 -14.86
CA LYS A 303 19.01 -10.40 -15.39
C LYS A 303 18.08 -11.03 -14.35
N LEU A 304 18.36 -10.92 -13.05
CA LEU A 304 17.58 -11.58 -11.99
C LEU A 304 16.34 -10.78 -11.54
N HIS A 305 16.22 -9.50 -11.95
CA HIS A 305 15.05 -8.65 -11.66
C HIS A 305 13.88 -8.91 -12.63
N LYS A 306 14.13 -9.62 -13.75
CA LYS A 306 13.16 -9.89 -14.82
C LYS A 306 12.10 -10.92 -14.45
N THR A 307 12.34 -11.78 -13.48
CA THR A 307 11.44 -12.86 -13.03
C THR A 307 10.53 -12.44 -11.88
N TRP A 308 10.97 -11.51 -11.03
CA TRP A 308 10.28 -11.18 -9.77
C TRP A 308 8.97 -10.39 -9.95
N LEU A 309 8.92 -9.48 -10.93
CA LEU A 309 7.70 -8.75 -11.32
C LEU A 309 6.70 -9.65 -12.06
N THR A 310 7.17 -10.65 -12.78
CA THR A 310 6.31 -11.60 -13.50
C THR A 310 5.69 -12.63 -12.56
N GLU A 311 6.38 -13.03 -11.49
CA GLU A 311 5.90 -13.98 -10.47
C GLU A 311 4.72 -13.42 -9.63
N ARG A 312 4.76 -12.15 -9.20
CA ARG A 312 3.67 -11.57 -8.39
C ARG A 312 2.36 -11.34 -9.16
N ILE A 313 2.41 -11.09 -10.47
CA ILE A 313 1.21 -11.01 -11.32
C ILE A 313 0.67 -12.43 -11.61
N SER A 314 1.56 -13.44 -11.66
CA SER A 314 1.20 -14.82 -12.00
C SER A 314 0.33 -15.52 -10.96
N HIS A 315 0.46 -15.19 -9.66
CA HIS A 315 -0.32 -15.86 -8.61
C HIS A 315 -1.83 -15.52 -8.61
N HIS A 316 -2.27 -14.52 -9.37
CA HIS A 316 -3.69 -14.12 -9.48
C HIS A 316 -4.28 -14.27 -10.90
N VAL A 317 -3.51 -14.76 -11.88
CA VAL A 317 -3.97 -14.89 -13.27
C VAL A 317 -4.37 -16.33 -13.58
N SER A 318 -5.67 -16.59 -13.60
CA SER A 318 -6.21 -17.89 -14.02
C SER A 318 -6.20 -18.04 -15.55
N VAL A 319 -6.17 -19.28 -16.04
CA VAL A 319 -6.31 -19.57 -17.49
C VAL A 319 -7.58 -18.96 -18.08
N VAL A 320 -8.68 -18.93 -17.30
CA VAL A 320 -9.94 -18.27 -17.69
C VAL A 320 -9.76 -16.76 -17.83
N GLY A 321 -8.97 -16.14 -16.93
CA GLY A 321 -8.60 -14.72 -17.01
C GLY A 321 -7.79 -14.41 -18.27
N ILE A 322 -6.79 -15.22 -18.61
CA ILE A 322 -5.99 -15.06 -19.84
C ILE A 322 -6.87 -15.14 -21.08
N GLN A 323 -7.81 -16.10 -21.11
CA GLN A 323 -8.78 -16.21 -22.20
C GLN A 323 -9.67 -14.97 -22.30
N LYS A 324 -10.20 -14.44 -21.20
CA LYS A 324 -11.00 -13.21 -21.20
C LYS A 324 -10.21 -12.01 -21.74
N ILE A 325 -8.95 -11.85 -21.31
CA ILE A 325 -8.05 -10.80 -21.82
C ILE A 325 -7.84 -10.98 -23.33
N SER A 326 -7.56 -12.21 -23.80
CA SER A 326 -7.38 -12.47 -25.23
C SER A 326 -8.62 -12.15 -26.07
N HIS A 327 -9.84 -12.41 -25.57
CA HIS A 327 -11.07 -12.07 -26.28
C HIS A 327 -11.29 -10.56 -26.32
N LYS A 328 -11.05 -9.86 -25.21
CA LYS A 328 -11.19 -8.40 -25.12
C LYS A 328 -10.21 -7.70 -26.07
N LEU A 329 -8.93 -8.10 -26.09
CA LEU A 329 -7.93 -7.55 -27.03
C LEU A 329 -8.27 -7.82 -28.49
N LYS A 330 -8.76 -9.02 -28.82
CA LYS A 330 -9.22 -9.36 -30.17
C LYS A 330 -10.42 -8.51 -30.59
N ARG A 331 -11.33 -8.19 -29.66
CA ARG A 331 -12.49 -7.32 -29.90
C ARG A 331 -12.03 -5.88 -30.15
N MET A 332 -11.10 -5.37 -29.34
CA MET A 332 -10.55 -4.03 -29.48
C MET A 332 -9.92 -3.78 -30.84
N LEU A 333 -9.14 -4.75 -31.37
CA LEU A 333 -8.55 -4.64 -32.71
C LEU A 333 -9.58 -4.62 -33.86
N LYS A 334 -10.83 -5.02 -33.60
CA LYS A 334 -11.93 -4.99 -34.58
C LYS A 334 -12.81 -3.75 -34.45
N GLU A 335 -13.04 -3.29 -33.23
CA GLU A 335 -14.01 -2.22 -32.93
C GLU A 335 -13.38 -0.83 -32.90
N TYR A 336 -12.09 -0.70 -32.57
CA TYR A 336 -11.46 0.62 -32.49
C TYR A 336 -11.10 1.18 -33.88
N PRO A 337 -11.37 2.47 -34.13
CA PRO A 337 -10.90 3.14 -35.34
C PRO A 337 -9.37 3.24 -35.37
N LEU A 338 -8.81 3.36 -36.58
CA LEU A 338 -7.37 3.47 -36.78
C LEU A 338 -6.78 4.71 -36.09
N ASN A 339 -5.66 4.52 -35.40
CA ASN A 339 -4.91 5.54 -34.66
C ASN A 339 -5.66 6.18 -33.48
N CYS A 340 -6.77 5.59 -33.03
CA CYS A 340 -7.42 6.01 -31.80
C CYS A 340 -6.69 5.45 -30.57
N GLN A 341 -6.52 6.30 -29.57
CA GLN A 341 -6.01 5.94 -28.25
C GLN A 341 -7.05 5.09 -27.51
N LEU A 342 -6.56 4.11 -26.76
CA LEU A 342 -7.42 3.28 -25.90
C LEU A 342 -7.79 4.08 -24.65
N SER A 343 -9.07 4.06 -24.27
CA SER A 343 -9.57 4.75 -23.07
C SER A 343 -9.94 3.78 -21.95
N GLY A 344 -9.74 4.21 -20.69
CA GLY A 344 -10.27 3.53 -19.51
C GLY A 344 -9.82 2.07 -19.35
N GLU A 345 -10.79 1.15 -19.22
CA GLU A 345 -10.55 -0.27 -18.98
C GLU A 345 -9.86 -1.00 -20.15
N ASP A 346 -10.02 -0.50 -21.36
CA ASP A 346 -9.42 -1.09 -22.55
C ASP A 346 -7.91 -0.82 -22.55
N LYS A 347 -7.50 0.39 -22.18
CA LYS A 347 -6.09 0.75 -21.95
C LYS A 347 -5.47 -0.11 -20.85
N SER A 348 -6.15 -0.31 -19.73
CA SER A 348 -5.64 -1.14 -18.63
C SER A 348 -5.54 -2.63 -19.01
N THR A 349 -6.46 -3.13 -19.85
CA THR A 349 -6.40 -4.49 -20.39
C THR A 349 -5.21 -4.68 -21.33
N ALA A 350 -4.96 -3.72 -22.23
CA ALA A 350 -3.81 -3.73 -23.12
C ALA A 350 -2.48 -3.63 -22.36
N MET A 351 -2.43 -2.77 -21.34
CA MET A 351 -1.27 -2.63 -20.44
C MET A 351 -0.96 -3.94 -19.71
N ARG A 352 -1.99 -4.58 -19.14
CA ARG A 352 -1.85 -5.87 -18.46
C ARG A 352 -1.30 -6.96 -19.38
N ALA A 353 -1.70 -6.97 -20.65
CA ALA A 353 -1.15 -7.90 -21.62
C ALA A 353 0.30 -7.54 -22.00
N LEU A 354 0.61 -6.27 -22.19
CA LEU A 354 1.95 -5.80 -22.55
C LEU A 354 3.02 -6.24 -21.54
N HIS A 355 2.69 -6.31 -20.25
CA HIS A 355 3.60 -6.84 -19.21
C HIS A 355 4.08 -8.28 -19.46
N PHE A 356 3.30 -9.09 -20.19
CA PHE A 356 3.68 -10.44 -20.56
C PHE A 356 4.48 -10.50 -21.88
N HIS A 357 4.78 -9.38 -22.52
CA HIS A 357 5.54 -9.40 -23.78
C HIS A 357 6.99 -9.88 -23.54
N PRO A 358 7.56 -10.78 -24.37
CA PRO A 358 8.94 -11.24 -24.21
C PRO A 358 9.99 -10.13 -24.23
N ARG A 359 9.69 -9.03 -24.93
CA ARG A 359 10.53 -7.82 -25.03
C ARG A 359 9.93 -6.61 -24.33
N TRP A 360 9.27 -6.82 -23.18
CA TRP A 360 8.53 -5.74 -22.51
C TRP A 360 9.38 -4.49 -22.24
N GLU A 361 10.64 -4.64 -21.79
CA GLU A 361 11.54 -3.50 -21.50
C GLU A 361 11.83 -2.67 -22.74
N GLU A 362 12.06 -3.32 -23.87
CA GLU A 362 12.29 -2.64 -25.16
C GLU A 362 11.02 -1.91 -25.58
N LYS A 363 9.84 -2.53 -25.46
CA LYS A 363 8.55 -1.92 -25.82
C LYS A 363 8.22 -0.68 -24.98
N ILE A 364 8.55 -0.70 -23.69
CA ILE A 364 8.33 0.44 -22.80
C ILE A 364 9.35 1.55 -23.04
N GLY A 365 10.62 1.20 -23.28
CA GLY A 365 11.70 2.16 -23.51
C GLY A 365 11.79 3.21 -22.40
N THR A 366 11.59 4.47 -22.76
CA THR A 366 11.65 5.64 -21.86
C THR A 366 10.40 5.85 -20.99
N GLY A 367 9.38 5.00 -21.13
CA GLY A 367 8.10 5.07 -20.40
C GLY A 367 6.90 5.21 -21.34
N ILE A 368 5.75 4.67 -20.93
CA ILE A 368 4.52 4.67 -21.74
C ILE A 368 3.72 5.95 -21.48
N LEU A 369 3.43 6.70 -22.53
CA LEU A 369 2.45 7.78 -22.52
C LEU A 369 1.05 7.23 -22.82
N ASP A 370 0.91 6.43 -23.88
CA ASP A 370 -0.37 5.86 -24.29
C ASP A 370 -0.27 4.57 -25.10
N ILE A 371 -1.41 3.90 -25.32
CA ILE A 371 -1.53 2.75 -26.23
C ILE A 371 -2.63 3.05 -27.26
N LYS A 372 -2.32 2.89 -28.53
CA LYS A 372 -3.25 3.08 -29.66
C LYS A 372 -3.34 1.84 -30.53
N VAL A 373 -4.41 1.75 -31.32
CA VAL A 373 -4.59 0.68 -32.32
C VAL A 373 -4.17 1.19 -33.69
N GLY A 374 -3.32 0.44 -34.40
CA GLY A 374 -2.81 0.85 -35.72
C GLY A 374 -2.60 -0.34 -36.65
N ARG A 375 -2.20 -0.05 -37.89
CA ARG A 375 -1.74 -1.07 -38.85
C ARG A 375 -0.24 -1.12 -38.85
N HIS A 376 0.33 -2.33 -38.83
CA HIS A 376 1.77 -2.49 -38.94
C HIS A 376 2.26 -1.99 -40.31
N PRO A 377 3.40 -1.28 -40.39
CA PRO A 377 3.94 -0.78 -41.67
C PRO A 377 4.18 -1.90 -42.69
N ASP A 378 4.70 -3.04 -42.25
CA ASP A 378 5.08 -4.17 -43.13
C ASP A 378 4.02 -5.29 -43.23
N HIS A 379 2.98 -5.29 -42.38
CA HIS A 379 1.98 -6.37 -42.33
C HIS A 379 0.56 -5.80 -42.34
N LYS A 380 -0.34 -6.39 -43.13
CA LYS A 380 -1.74 -5.93 -43.27
C LYS A 380 -2.62 -6.13 -42.03
N GLU A 381 -2.06 -6.60 -40.91
CA GLU A 381 -2.80 -6.88 -39.68
C GLU A 381 -2.87 -5.65 -38.75
N MET A 382 -3.96 -5.57 -37.99
CA MET A 382 -4.14 -4.58 -36.93
C MET A 382 -3.35 -5.01 -35.68
N CYS A 383 -2.56 -4.11 -35.11
CA CYS A 383 -1.80 -4.33 -33.88
C CYS A 383 -1.89 -3.13 -32.93
N PHE A 384 -1.32 -3.29 -31.74
CA PHE A 384 -1.25 -2.21 -30.75
C PHE A 384 0.09 -1.48 -30.89
N PHE A 385 0.08 -0.17 -30.69
CA PHE A 385 1.26 0.68 -30.65
C PHE A 385 1.35 1.34 -29.29
N VAL A 386 2.52 1.23 -28.67
CA VAL A 386 2.89 2.01 -27.49
C VAL A 386 3.42 3.36 -27.96
N VAL A 387 2.81 4.44 -27.49
CA VAL A 387 3.33 5.80 -27.61
C VAL A 387 4.15 6.07 -26.37
N ARG A 388 5.44 6.32 -26.53
CA ARG A 388 6.38 6.56 -25.42
C ARG A 388 6.39 8.03 -25.00
N THR A 389 6.96 8.30 -23.83
CA THR A 389 7.13 9.65 -23.26
C THR A 389 8.04 10.56 -24.10
N ASP A 390 8.95 9.99 -24.88
CA ASP A 390 9.82 10.68 -25.84
C ASP A 390 9.14 10.94 -27.20
N GLY A 391 7.89 10.50 -27.37
CA GLY A 391 7.13 10.64 -28.62
C GLY A 391 7.40 9.55 -29.66
N THR A 392 8.28 8.57 -29.36
CA THR A 392 8.49 7.41 -30.25
C THR A 392 7.33 6.43 -30.14
N GLU A 393 7.07 5.69 -31.23
CA GLU A 393 6.00 4.70 -31.30
C GLU A 393 6.58 3.32 -31.60
N GLU A 394 6.14 2.30 -30.86
CA GLU A 394 6.56 0.92 -31.10
C GLU A 394 5.38 -0.04 -31.09
N ASP A 395 5.32 -0.94 -32.06
CA ASP A 395 4.26 -1.94 -32.17
C ASP A 395 4.44 -3.06 -31.15
N PHE A 396 3.37 -3.74 -30.75
CA PHE A 396 3.46 -5.02 -30.05
C PHE A 396 2.30 -5.94 -30.40
N SER A 397 2.60 -7.24 -30.40
CA SER A 397 1.61 -8.28 -30.68
C SER A 397 1.00 -8.82 -29.39
N TYR A 398 -0.31 -8.64 -29.24
CA TYR A 398 -1.02 -9.24 -28.11
C TYR A 398 -0.97 -10.78 -28.12
N ASN A 399 -0.77 -11.41 -29.29
CA ASN A 399 -0.61 -12.86 -29.37
C ASN A 399 0.66 -13.32 -28.66
N LYS A 400 1.76 -12.55 -28.77
CA LYS A 400 3.02 -12.82 -28.08
C LYS A 400 2.87 -12.65 -26.56
N CYS A 401 2.14 -11.62 -26.13
CA CYS A 401 1.78 -11.41 -24.74
C CYS A 401 0.99 -12.58 -24.15
N ILE A 402 -0.07 -13.03 -24.83
CA ILE A 402 -0.93 -14.13 -24.38
C ILE A 402 -0.18 -15.46 -24.38
N HIS A 403 0.63 -15.73 -25.41
CA HIS A 403 1.44 -16.95 -25.47
C HIS A 403 2.38 -17.03 -24.26
N ARG A 404 3.10 -15.96 -23.96
CA ARG A 404 4.02 -15.92 -22.81
C ARG A 404 3.28 -16.01 -21.47
N ALA A 405 2.10 -15.39 -21.35
CA ALA A 405 1.26 -15.56 -20.17
C ALA A 405 0.81 -17.04 -19.98
N LEU A 406 0.48 -17.74 -21.06
CA LEU A 406 0.14 -19.17 -21.03
C LEU A 406 1.36 -20.04 -20.72
N GLU A 407 2.57 -19.71 -21.20
CA GLU A 407 3.80 -20.44 -20.84
C GLU A 407 4.03 -20.43 -19.33
N ILE A 408 3.74 -19.31 -18.68
CA ILE A 408 3.94 -19.12 -17.24
C ILE A 408 2.85 -19.85 -16.43
N VAL A 409 1.58 -19.73 -16.83
CA VAL A 409 0.44 -20.23 -16.04
C VAL A 409 0.04 -21.67 -16.38
N ALA A 410 0.17 -22.09 -17.64
CA ALA A 410 -0.28 -23.39 -18.12
C ALA A 410 0.51 -23.85 -19.37
N PRO A 411 1.74 -24.37 -19.19
CA PRO A 411 2.67 -24.65 -20.30
C PRO A 411 2.11 -25.63 -21.34
N GLU A 412 1.27 -26.60 -20.94
CA GLU A 412 0.61 -27.53 -21.88
C GLU A 412 -0.39 -26.84 -22.81
N LYS A 413 -1.06 -25.78 -22.36
CA LYS A 413 -1.97 -24.98 -23.19
C LYS A 413 -1.23 -23.98 -24.09
N ALA A 414 -0.01 -23.58 -23.71
CA ALA A 414 0.82 -22.69 -24.53
C ALA A 414 1.22 -23.36 -25.86
N LYS A 415 1.62 -24.64 -25.82
CA LYS A 415 1.94 -25.44 -27.02
C LYS A 415 0.77 -25.51 -28.01
N ALA A 416 -0.45 -25.74 -27.49
CA ALA A 416 -1.67 -25.77 -28.31
C ALA A 416 -2.10 -24.39 -28.84
N TYR A 417 -1.77 -23.30 -28.13
CA TYR A 417 -2.02 -21.94 -28.59
C TYR A 417 -1.06 -21.55 -29.71
N ARG A 418 0.22 -21.94 -29.60
CA ARG A 418 1.26 -21.71 -30.60
C ARG A 418 0.95 -22.40 -31.94
N SER A 419 0.59 -23.68 -31.90
CA SER A 419 0.26 -24.45 -33.11
C SER A 419 -0.98 -23.92 -33.85
N LYS A 420 -1.96 -23.34 -33.14
CA LYS A 420 -3.11 -22.65 -33.74
C LYS A 420 -2.77 -21.32 -34.41
N LYS A 421 -1.64 -20.71 -34.04
CA LYS A 421 -1.22 -19.37 -34.48
C LYS A 421 -0.09 -19.41 -35.52
N GLU A 422 0.71 -20.47 -35.58
CA GLU A 422 1.73 -20.69 -36.63
C GLU A 422 1.11 -20.92 -38.03
N ASN A 423 -0.18 -21.23 -38.13
CA ASN A 423 -0.95 -21.26 -39.38
C ASN A 423 -1.47 -19.86 -39.84
N ILE A 424 -1.04 -18.77 -39.18
CA ILE A 424 -1.39 -17.39 -39.52
C ILE A 424 -0.07 -16.64 -39.77
N PRO A 425 0.11 -15.93 -40.90
CA PRO A 425 1.39 -15.31 -41.26
C PRO A 425 1.93 -14.42 -40.14
N GLN A 426 3.26 -14.47 -39.96
CA GLN A 426 4.01 -13.87 -38.85
C GLN A 426 3.54 -12.44 -38.55
N SER A 427 3.10 -12.21 -37.31
CA SER A 427 2.62 -10.91 -36.83
C SER A 427 3.61 -10.26 -35.87
N CYS A 428 3.85 -8.96 -36.08
CA CYS A 428 4.28 -7.85 -35.20
C CYS A 428 5.25 -8.17 -34.07
N ASN A 429 6.28 -7.34 -33.88
CA ASN A 429 7.50 -7.71 -33.18
C ASN A 429 7.38 -7.81 -31.65
#